data_AF-A0AAD9G064-F1
#
_entry.id   AF-A0AAD9G064-F1
#
_cell.length_a   1.000
_cell.length_b   1.000
_cell.length_c   1.000
_cell.angle_alpha   90.00
_cell.angle_beta   90.00
_cell.angle_gamma   90.00
#
_symmetry.space_group_name_H-M   'P 1'
#
loop_
_entity.id
_entity.type
_entity.pdbx_description
1 polymer ?
#
loop_
_entity_poly.entity_id
_entity_poly.type
_entity_poly.pdbx_seq_one_letter_code
_entity_poly.pdbx_strand_id
1 'polypeptide(L)'
;MLFIAWHRVTVSPSPRELSQFLGFWIRTALLGLLAIGPQIVYFVTSMVPYCPSQLQTFGWEVPGAADTEDRSWCAKTFPNVSAMYTFIQSEYWNVGLFRYYEWKQVPNFLLATPILALSLHALQGYFQGNTIPGKVSLPQGRGWRGTALTPYYLHWLFLVVNAFLVVHIQVTTRLLCACPPLFWHPAALICDSTVKRKAPQALTHYGRLVLSYFLLFTVLGSVLFPSFYPWT
;
A
#
# COMPACT_ATOMS: atom_id res chain seq x y z
N MET A 1 -2.40 5.30 -6.14
CA MET A 1 -2.84 5.47 -7.55
C MET A 1 -4.20 6.16 -7.66
N LEU A 2 -5.30 5.60 -7.11
CA LEU A 2 -6.66 6.16 -7.23
C LEU A 2 -6.82 7.61 -6.76
N PHE A 3 -6.15 8.01 -5.67
CA PHE A 3 -6.18 9.40 -5.18
C PHE A 3 -5.54 10.39 -6.16
N ILE A 4 -4.39 10.03 -6.76
CA ILE A 4 -3.71 10.90 -7.74
C ILE A 4 -4.60 11.07 -8.97
N ALA A 5 -5.24 10.00 -9.43
CA ALA A 5 -6.19 10.06 -10.53
C ALA A 5 -7.40 10.94 -10.18
N TRP A 6 -8.02 10.74 -9.02
CA TRP A 6 -9.13 11.57 -8.54
C TRP A 6 -8.74 13.04 -8.43
N HIS A 7 -7.60 13.35 -7.80
CA HIS A 7 -7.12 14.72 -7.64
C HIS A 7 -6.86 15.40 -9.00
N ARG A 8 -6.24 14.66 -9.94
CA ARG A 8 -6.00 15.15 -11.32
C ARG A 8 -7.31 15.46 -12.04
N VAL A 9 -8.35 14.65 -11.84
CA VAL A 9 -9.70 14.90 -12.37
C VAL A 9 -10.33 16.15 -11.73
N THR A 10 -10.22 16.32 -10.41
CA THR A 10 -10.83 17.48 -9.72
C THR A 10 -10.15 18.81 -10.02
N VAL A 11 -8.86 18.80 -10.37
CA VAL A 11 -8.06 20.01 -10.68
C VAL A 11 -7.98 20.24 -12.20
N SER A 12 -8.66 19.42 -13.02
CA SER A 12 -8.58 19.56 -14.48
C SER A 12 -9.13 20.92 -14.93
N PRO A 13 -8.47 21.62 -15.89
CA PRO A 13 -8.96 22.88 -16.43
C PRO A 13 -10.36 22.74 -17.04
N SER A 14 -11.10 23.84 -17.17
CA SER A 14 -12.40 23.77 -17.83
C SER A 14 -12.24 23.33 -19.30
N PRO A 15 -13.14 22.49 -19.84
CA PRO A 15 -13.05 22.02 -21.23
C PRO A 15 -13.26 23.13 -22.27
N ARG A 16 -13.62 24.35 -21.83
CA ARG A 16 -13.73 25.54 -22.69
C ARG A 16 -12.38 26.06 -23.15
N GLU A 17 -11.32 25.81 -22.39
CA GLU A 17 -9.94 26.14 -22.74
C GLU A 17 -9.23 24.88 -23.26
N LEU A 18 -9.60 24.47 -24.47
CA LEU A 18 -9.21 23.18 -25.06
C LEU A 18 -7.69 22.94 -25.05
N SER A 19 -6.88 23.97 -25.31
CA SER A 19 -5.42 23.87 -25.34
C SER A 19 -4.82 23.57 -23.97
N GLN A 20 -5.29 24.23 -22.92
CA GLN A 20 -4.84 24.00 -21.55
C GLN A 20 -5.31 22.64 -21.03
N PHE A 21 -6.57 22.28 -21.32
CA PHE A 21 -7.14 20.98 -20.96
C PHE A 21 -6.37 19.82 -21.61
N LEU A 22 -6.14 19.88 -22.93
CA LEU A 22 -5.37 18.86 -23.64
C LEU A 22 -3.93 18.80 -23.16
N GLY A 23 -3.26 19.94 -22.98
CA GLY A 23 -1.90 19.99 -22.45
C GLY A 23 -1.77 19.35 -21.07
N PHE A 24 -2.74 19.57 -20.18
CA PHE A 24 -2.79 18.97 -18.85
C PHE A 24 -2.93 17.43 -18.89
N TRP A 25 -3.85 16.93 -19.71
CA TRP A 25 -4.09 15.49 -19.84
C TRP A 25 -2.97 14.76 -20.59
N ILE A 26 -2.39 15.37 -21.63
CA ILE A 26 -1.23 14.81 -22.33
C ILE A 26 -0.04 14.69 -21.38
N ARG A 27 0.28 15.74 -20.61
CA ARG A 27 1.35 15.68 -19.59
C ARG A 27 1.08 14.61 -18.54
N THR A 28 -0.17 14.49 -18.09
CA THR A 28 -0.57 13.47 -17.12
C THR A 28 -0.44 12.06 -17.71
N ALA A 29 -0.83 11.85 -18.96
CA ALA A 29 -0.69 10.58 -19.67
C ALA A 29 0.79 10.21 -19.88
N LEU A 30 1.63 11.17 -20.27
CA LEU A 30 3.07 10.96 -20.43
C LEU A 30 3.75 10.57 -19.11
N LEU A 31 3.42 11.25 -18.01
CA LEU A 31 3.91 10.87 -16.68
C LEU A 31 3.42 9.48 -16.26
N GLY A 32 2.17 9.15 -16.57
CA GLY A 32 1.61 7.82 -16.33
C GLY A 32 2.33 6.74 -17.12
N LEU A 33 2.58 6.97 -18.41
CA LEU A 33 3.32 6.07 -19.30
C LEU A 33 4.77 5.88 -18.81
N LEU A 34 5.44 6.96 -18.40
CA LEU A 34 6.79 6.88 -17.86
C LEU A 34 6.86 6.08 -16.55
N ALA A 35 5.84 6.22 -15.70
CA ALA A 35 5.80 5.59 -14.38
C ALA A 35 5.32 4.13 -14.39
N ILE A 36 4.49 3.74 -15.36
CA ILE A 36 3.84 2.42 -15.42
C ILE A 36 4.37 1.59 -16.60
N GLY A 37 4.79 2.24 -17.68
CA GLY A 37 5.27 1.59 -18.91
C GLY A 37 6.41 0.60 -18.66
N PRO A 38 7.49 0.99 -17.96
CA PRO A 38 8.58 0.04 -17.66
C PRO A 38 8.11 -1.19 -16.88
N GLN A 39 7.17 -1.03 -15.95
CA GLN A 39 6.60 -2.13 -15.15
C GLN A 39 5.72 -3.05 -16.00
N ILE A 40 4.90 -2.48 -16.90
CA ILE A 40 4.11 -3.29 -17.84
C ILE A 40 5.03 -4.06 -18.79
N VAL A 41 6.04 -3.39 -19.35
CA VAL A 41 7.01 -4.03 -20.25
C VAL A 41 7.72 -5.16 -19.52
N TYR A 42 8.26 -4.91 -18.32
CA TYR A 42 8.90 -5.93 -17.50
C TYR A 42 7.96 -7.10 -17.19
N PHE A 43 6.69 -6.81 -16.83
CA PHE A 43 5.70 -7.84 -16.55
C PHE A 43 5.44 -8.70 -17.79
N VAL A 44 5.14 -8.08 -18.93
CA VAL A 44 4.87 -8.79 -20.19
C VAL A 44 6.08 -9.61 -20.63
N THR A 45 7.28 -9.03 -20.65
CA THR A 45 8.51 -9.75 -21.05
C THR A 45 8.84 -10.89 -20.10
N SER A 46 8.56 -10.74 -18.80
CA SER A 46 8.75 -11.82 -17.83
C SER A 46 7.77 -12.99 -18.04
N MET A 47 6.60 -12.75 -18.62
CA MET A 47 5.60 -13.81 -18.90
C MET A 47 5.93 -14.61 -20.16
N VAL A 48 6.58 -13.98 -21.14
CA VAL A 48 6.92 -14.58 -22.44
C VAL A 48 7.54 -15.99 -22.34
N PRO A 49 8.56 -16.24 -21.50
CA PRO A 49 9.18 -17.57 -21.43
C PRO A 49 8.28 -18.67 -20.84
N TYR A 50 7.16 -18.32 -20.19
CA TYR A 50 6.28 -19.30 -19.52
C TYR A 50 5.09 -19.76 -20.37
N CYS A 51 4.78 -19.05 -21.46
CA CYS A 51 3.64 -19.33 -22.35
C CYS A 51 4.04 -19.31 -23.85
N PRO A 52 4.97 -20.17 -24.29
CA PRO A 52 5.47 -20.17 -25.67
C PRO A 52 4.39 -20.39 -26.75
N SER A 53 3.34 -21.19 -26.48
CA SER A 53 2.27 -21.44 -27.47
C SER A 53 1.47 -20.20 -27.85
N GLN A 54 1.30 -19.26 -26.90
CA GLN A 54 0.60 -18.01 -27.13
C GLN A 54 1.43 -17.06 -28.01
N LEU A 55 2.75 -17.07 -27.85
CA LEU A 55 3.67 -16.25 -28.65
C LEU A 55 3.85 -16.74 -30.07
N GLN A 56 3.83 -18.06 -30.29
CA GLN A 56 3.79 -18.63 -31.63
C GLN A 56 2.55 -18.18 -32.41
N THR A 57 1.40 -18.04 -31.72
CA THR A 57 0.17 -17.50 -32.32
C THR A 57 0.31 -16.03 -32.75
N PHE A 58 1.14 -15.24 -32.05
CA PHE A 58 1.47 -13.86 -32.39
C PHE A 58 2.71 -13.73 -33.31
N GLY A 59 3.29 -14.84 -33.79
CA GLY A 59 4.42 -14.84 -34.71
C GLY A 59 5.78 -14.46 -34.09
N TRP A 60 5.93 -14.56 -32.76
CA TRP A 60 7.17 -14.23 -32.07
C TRP A 60 8.00 -15.50 -31.80
N GLU A 61 9.19 -15.60 -32.39
CA GLU A 61 10.12 -16.70 -32.13
C GLU A 61 10.85 -16.49 -30.80
N VAL A 62 10.71 -17.43 -29.86
CA VAL A 62 11.41 -17.42 -28.57
C VAL A 62 12.51 -18.49 -28.60
N PRO A 63 13.80 -18.10 -28.53
CA PRO A 63 14.90 -19.07 -28.48
C PRO A 63 14.79 -19.96 -27.23
N GLY A 64 14.76 -21.28 -27.41
CA GLY A 64 14.71 -22.26 -26.31
C GLY A 64 13.30 -22.73 -25.90
N ALA A 65 12.25 -22.38 -26.64
CA ALA A 65 10.87 -22.78 -26.37
C ALA A 65 10.49 -24.21 -26.80
N ALA A 66 11.42 -24.99 -27.37
CA ALA A 66 11.10 -26.26 -28.02
C ALA A 66 10.69 -27.39 -27.05
N ASP A 67 11.09 -27.31 -25.77
CA ASP A 67 10.84 -28.37 -24.76
C ASP A 67 10.05 -27.87 -23.52
N THR A 68 9.57 -26.62 -23.53
CA THR A 68 8.91 -26.04 -22.36
C THR A 68 7.40 -26.17 -22.49
N GLU A 69 6.78 -27.06 -21.70
CA GLU A 69 5.32 -27.12 -21.60
C GLU A 69 4.75 -25.81 -21.02
N ASP A 70 3.62 -25.38 -21.57
CA ASP A 70 2.92 -24.19 -21.08
C ASP A 70 2.49 -24.37 -19.62
N ARG A 71 2.61 -23.30 -18.84
CA ARG A 71 2.03 -23.31 -17.49
C ARG A 71 0.50 -23.35 -17.56
N SER A 72 -0.12 -24.06 -16.63
CA SER A 72 -1.59 -24.25 -16.56
C SER A 72 -2.42 -22.95 -16.51
N TRP A 73 -1.82 -21.83 -16.12
CA TRP A 73 -2.46 -20.51 -16.11
C TRP A 73 -2.38 -19.78 -17.46
N CYS A 74 -1.53 -20.18 -18.40
CA CYS A 74 -1.38 -19.55 -19.72
C CYS A 74 -2.70 -19.54 -20.50
N ALA A 75 -3.48 -20.62 -20.45
CA ALA A 75 -4.80 -20.72 -21.08
C ALA A 75 -5.82 -19.70 -20.53
N LYS A 76 -5.59 -19.14 -19.34
CA LYS A 76 -6.48 -18.16 -18.67
C LYS A 76 -5.97 -16.72 -18.78
N THR A 77 -4.76 -16.51 -19.29
CA THR A 77 -4.10 -15.19 -19.37
C THR A 77 -4.84 -14.21 -20.28
N PHE A 78 -5.48 -14.70 -21.34
CA PHE A 78 -6.31 -13.88 -22.23
C PHE A 78 -7.77 -14.32 -22.04
N PRO A 79 -8.67 -13.50 -21.44
CA PRO A 79 -8.63 -12.05 -21.21
C PRO A 79 -8.11 -11.59 -19.83
N ASN A 80 -7.74 -12.50 -18.93
CA ASN A 80 -7.36 -12.14 -17.56
C ASN A 80 -5.82 -12.05 -17.39
N VAL A 81 -5.27 -10.86 -17.61
CA VAL A 81 -3.82 -10.58 -17.45
C VAL A 81 -3.31 -10.88 -16.02
N SER A 82 -4.20 -10.95 -15.03
CA SER A 82 -3.86 -11.31 -13.64
C SER A 82 -3.88 -12.81 -13.35
N ALA A 83 -4.15 -13.68 -14.34
CA ALA A 83 -4.24 -15.13 -14.15
C ALA A 83 -2.96 -15.73 -13.56
N MET A 84 -1.79 -15.25 -14.00
CA MET A 84 -0.48 -15.66 -13.45
C MET A 84 -0.40 -15.36 -11.95
N TYR A 85 -0.69 -14.12 -11.57
CA TYR A 85 -0.58 -13.69 -10.17
C TYR A 85 -1.61 -14.42 -9.31
N THR A 86 -2.84 -14.61 -9.80
CA THR A 86 -3.89 -15.36 -9.12
C THR A 86 -3.47 -16.82 -8.89
N PHE A 87 -2.86 -17.46 -9.88
CA PHE A 87 -2.32 -18.81 -9.75
C PHE A 87 -1.19 -18.88 -8.71
N ILE A 88 -0.23 -17.96 -8.76
CA ILE A 88 0.89 -17.94 -7.80
C ILE A 88 0.35 -17.75 -6.38
N GLN A 89 -0.59 -16.83 -6.22
CA GLN A 89 -1.27 -16.53 -4.98
C GLN A 89 -1.95 -17.78 -4.39
N SER A 90 -2.67 -18.55 -5.20
CA SER A 90 -3.35 -19.75 -4.71
C SER A 90 -2.40 -20.92 -4.47
N GLU A 91 -1.48 -21.18 -5.40
CA GLU A 91 -0.67 -22.40 -5.43
C GLU A 91 0.51 -22.34 -4.47
N TYR A 92 1.25 -21.24 -4.48
CA TYR A 92 2.50 -21.12 -3.72
C TYR A 92 2.32 -20.34 -2.43
N TRP A 93 1.44 -19.35 -2.43
CA TRP A 93 1.26 -18.49 -1.25
C TRP A 93 0.06 -18.90 -0.41
N ASN A 94 -0.83 -19.76 -0.93
CA ASN A 94 -2.07 -20.16 -0.27
C ASN A 94 -2.84 -18.96 0.33
N VAL A 95 -2.82 -17.81 -0.34
CA VAL A 95 -3.60 -16.64 0.11
C VAL A 95 -5.08 -16.93 -0.11
N GLY A 96 -5.88 -16.66 0.91
CA GLY A 96 -7.31 -16.86 0.91
C GLY A 96 -7.91 -16.40 2.23
N LEU A 97 -9.23 -16.36 2.29
CA LEU A 97 -9.94 -15.89 3.47
C LEU A 97 -9.59 -16.77 4.69
N PHE A 98 -8.96 -16.17 5.70
CA PHE A 98 -8.50 -16.82 6.94
C PHE A 98 -7.52 -18.00 6.78
N ARG A 99 -7.00 -18.26 5.57
CA ARG A 99 -6.10 -19.40 5.33
C ARG A 99 -4.76 -19.30 6.06
N TYR A 100 -4.40 -18.11 6.50
CA TYR A 100 -3.12 -17.83 7.15
C TYR A 100 -3.15 -17.94 8.69
N TYR A 101 -4.32 -18.16 9.29
CA TYR A 101 -4.46 -18.29 10.75
C TYR A 101 -4.07 -19.69 11.23
N GLU A 102 -2.76 -19.96 11.21
CA GLU A 102 -2.18 -21.19 11.72
C GLU A 102 -1.40 -20.93 13.02
N TRP A 103 -1.37 -21.91 13.93
CA TRP A 103 -0.61 -21.84 15.19
C TRP A 103 0.88 -21.56 15.00
N LYS A 104 1.46 -22.03 13.89
CA LYS A 104 2.86 -21.81 13.55
C LYS A 104 3.18 -20.33 13.29
N GLN A 105 2.18 -19.52 12.96
CA GLN A 105 2.34 -18.10 12.60
C GLN A 105 2.22 -17.16 13.80
N VAL A 106 1.94 -17.66 15.01
CA VAL A 106 1.81 -16.85 16.23
C VAL A 106 2.98 -15.87 16.44
N PRO A 107 4.27 -16.26 16.25
CA PRO A 107 5.37 -15.32 16.37
C PRO A 107 5.27 -14.13 15.39
N ASN A 108 4.82 -14.36 14.17
CA ASN A 108 4.64 -13.31 13.16
C ASN A 108 3.49 -12.36 13.53
N PHE A 109 2.40 -12.89 14.11
CA PHE A 109 1.31 -12.07 14.63
C PHE A 109 1.76 -11.20 15.81
N LEU A 110 2.57 -11.73 16.71
CA LEU A 110 3.15 -10.96 17.82
C LEU A 110 4.02 -9.81 17.31
N LEU A 111 4.85 -10.06 16.29
CA LEU A 111 5.70 -9.03 15.70
C LEU A 111 4.89 -7.92 14.99
N ALA A 112 3.76 -8.28 14.36
CA ALA A 112 2.91 -7.33 13.64
C ALA A 112 1.91 -6.57 14.54
N THR A 113 1.60 -7.11 15.71
CA THR A 113 0.66 -6.53 16.70
C THR A 113 0.88 -5.04 16.96
N PRO A 114 2.09 -4.52 17.23
CA PRO A 114 2.30 -3.10 17.49
C PRO A 114 1.91 -2.19 16.30
N ILE A 115 2.21 -2.59 15.07
CA ILE A 115 1.82 -1.83 13.87
C ILE A 115 0.30 -1.87 13.69
N LEU A 116 -0.32 -3.03 13.87
CA LEU A 116 -1.77 -3.18 13.76
C LEU A 116 -2.51 -2.39 14.84
N ALA A 117 -2.06 -2.45 16.09
CA ALA A 117 -2.62 -1.69 17.19
C ALA A 117 -2.53 -0.18 16.93
N LEU A 118 -1.36 0.30 16.47
CA LEU A 118 -1.18 1.70 16.11
C LEU A 118 -2.08 2.12 14.94
N SER A 119 -2.23 1.23 13.94
CA SER A 119 -3.08 1.46 12.78
C SER A 119 -4.57 1.56 13.15
N LEU A 120 -5.04 0.67 14.02
CA LEU A 120 -6.41 0.68 14.55
C LEU A 120 -6.65 1.92 15.42
N HIS A 121 -5.69 2.28 16.28
CA HIS A 121 -5.78 3.49 17.09
C HIS A 121 -5.82 4.77 16.24
N ALA A 122 -5.05 4.83 15.15
CA ALA A 122 -5.09 5.93 14.19
C ALA A 122 -6.44 6.03 13.47
N LEU A 123 -7.00 4.90 13.03
CA LEU A 123 -8.34 4.85 12.44
C LEU A 123 -9.42 5.31 13.43
N GLN A 124 -9.38 4.80 14.66
CA GLN A 124 -10.32 5.18 15.71
C GLN A 124 -10.21 6.67 16.03
N GLY A 125 -9.01 7.23 16.18
CA GLY A 125 -8.82 8.66 16.44
C GLY A 125 -9.35 9.56 15.32
N TYR A 126 -9.19 9.11 14.06
CA TYR A 126 -9.73 9.81 12.90
C TYR A 126 -11.27 9.75 12.85
N PHE A 127 -11.86 8.56 13.04
CA PHE A 127 -13.32 8.41 13.05
C PHE A 127 -13.98 9.01 14.30
N GLN A 128 -13.27 9.15 15.42
CA GLN A 128 -13.80 9.87 16.58
C GLN A 128 -13.66 11.38 16.45
N GLY A 129 -12.95 11.88 15.43
CA GLY A 129 -12.70 13.32 15.22
C GLY A 129 -11.67 13.91 16.18
N ASN A 130 -10.93 13.08 16.92
CA ASN A 130 -9.99 13.50 17.96
C ASN A 130 -8.63 13.90 17.40
N THR A 131 -8.18 13.29 16.29
CA THR A 131 -6.85 13.51 15.72
C THR A 131 -6.89 13.78 14.22
N ILE A 132 -7.02 15.07 13.87
CA ILE A 132 -6.76 15.55 12.52
C ILE A 132 -5.46 16.37 12.56
N PRO A 133 -4.37 15.88 11.92
CA PRO A 133 -3.14 16.66 11.76
C PRO A 133 -3.47 17.99 11.05
N GLY A 134 -3.15 19.11 11.70
CA GLY A 134 -3.45 20.44 11.16
C GLY A 134 -4.89 20.88 11.39
N LYS A 135 -5.30 21.07 12.65
CA LYS A 135 -6.48 21.87 13.02
C LYS A 135 -6.35 23.30 12.43
N VAL A 136 -6.66 23.47 11.16
CA VAL A 136 -7.39 24.66 10.72
C VAL A 136 -8.82 24.35 11.11
N SER A 137 -9.31 25.03 12.13
CA SER A 137 -10.64 24.90 12.72
C SER A 137 -11.70 24.59 11.65
N LEU A 138 -12.04 23.31 11.49
CA LEU A 138 -13.23 22.93 10.74
C LEU A 138 -14.42 23.45 11.57
N PRO A 139 -15.33 24.22 10.98
CA PRO A 139 -16.49 24.71 11.71
C PRO A 139 -17.25 23.51 12.30
N GLN A 140 -17.49 23.57 13.61
CA GLN A 140 -18.34 22.64 14.36
C GLN A 140 -19.58 22.32 13.53
N GLY A 141 -19.66 21.10 12.97
CA GLY A 141 -20.83 20.65 12.20
C GLY A 141 -20.54 19.80 10.96
N ARG A 142 -19.33 19.86 10.37
CA ARG A 142 -18.91 18.88 9.35
C ARG A 142 -18.09 17.77 10.00
N GLY A 143 -18.66 16.57 10.13
CA GLY A 143 -17.96 15.39 10.63
C GLY A 143 -16.75 14.99 9.77
N TRP A 144 -16.17 13.80 9.98
CA TRP A 144 -15.02 13.27 9.23
C TRP A 144 -15.14 13.35 7.69
N ARG A 145 -16.37 13.53 7.16
CA ARG A 145 -16.70 13.62 5.75
C ARG A 145 -16.30 15.00 5.23
N GLY A 146 -15.23 15.06 4.44
CA GLY A 146 -14.87 16.25 3.67
C GLY A 146 -13.46 16.80 3.94
N THR A 147 -12.67 16.16 4.80
CA THR A 147 -11.26 16.51 4.93
C THR A 147 -10.46 15.96 3.74
N ALA A 148 -9.43 16.68 3.28
CA ALA A 148 -8.50 16.18 2.26
C ALA A 148 -7.82 14.85 2.68
N LEU A 149 -7.85 14.53 3.98
CA LEU A 149 -7.28 13.32 4.58
C LEU A 149 -8.22 12.10 4.53
N THR A 150 -9.53 12.28 4.35
CA THR A 150 -10.52 11.19 4.30
C THR A 150 -10.15 10.05 3.36
N PRO A 151 -9.76 10.28 2.08
CA PRO A 151 -9.41 9.17 1.18
C PRO A 151 -8.19 8.37 1.66
N TYR A 152 -7.23 8.99 2.36
CA TYR A 152 -6.07 8.29 2.91
C TYR A 152 -6.48 7.34 4.02
N TYR A 153 -7.34 7.77 4.94
CA TYR A 153 -7.85 6.93 6.03
C TYR A 153 -8.83 5.85 5.52
N LEU A 154 -9.60 6.11 4.47
CA LEU A 154 -10.43 5.08 3.81
C LEU A 154 -9.57 4.02 3.11
N HIS A 155 -8.53 4.44 2.38
CA HIS A 155 -7.58 3.52 1.79
C HIS A 155 -6.86 2.69 2.86
N TRP A 156 -6.45 3.34 3.95
CA TRP A 156 -5.84 2.68 5.10
C TRP A 156 -6.75 1.65 5.75
N LEU A 157 -8.02 1.98 5.98
CA LEU A 157 -9.03 1.05 6.47
C LEU A 157 -9.16 -0.17 5.56
N PHE A 158 -9.22 0.06 4.24
CA PHE A 158 -9.24 -1.03 3.26
C PHE A 158 -8.02 -1.95 3.38
N LEU A 159 -6.82 -1.39 3.53
CA LEU A 159 -5.59 -2.18 3.70
C LEU A 159 -5.60 -2.98 5.00
N VAL A 160 -6.05 -2.39 6.11
CA VAL A 160 -6.16 -3.08 7.41
C VAL A 160 -7.18 -4.23 7.33
N VAL A 161 -8.35 -4.00 6.72
CA VAL A 161 -9.36 -5.06 6.54
C VAL A 161 -8.83 -6.18 5.65
N ASN A 162 -8.22 -5.83 4.51
CA ASN A 162 -7.64 -6.82 3.60
C ASN A 162 -6.49 -7.61 4.27
N ALA A 163 -5.71 -6.94 5.12
CA ALA A 163 -4.65 -7.55 5.91
C ALA A 163 -5.15 -8.60 6.89
N PHE A 164 -6.24 -8.33 7.61
CA PHE A 164 -6.82 -9.31 8.54
C PHE A 164 -7.49 -10.48 7.81
N LEU A 165 -8.06 -10.24 6.64
CA LEU A 165 -8.89 -11.23 5.97
C LEU A 165 -8.11 -12.13 5.00
N VAL A 166 -7.19 -11.58 4.22
CA VAL A 166 -6.63 -12.26 3.04
C VAL A 166 -5.11 -12.23 2.99
N VAL A 167 -4.47 -11.13 3.39
CA VAL A 167 -3.01 -10.95 3.23
C VAL A 167 -2.25 -11.62 4.37
N HIS A 168 -1.04 -12.08 4.08
CA HIS A 168 -0.12 -12.58 5.11
C HIS A 168 0.29 -11.46 6.08
N ILE A 169 0.38 -11.79 7.36
CA ILE A 169 0.73 -10.82 8.40
C ILE A 169 2.11 -10.19 8.18
N GLN A 170 3.04 -10.95 7.58
CA GLN A 170 4.39 -10.48 7.30
C GLN A 170 4.44 -9.39 6.23
N VAL A 171 3.55 -9.46 5.25
CA VAL A 171 3.43 -8.45 4.19
C VAL A 171 2.64 -7.24 4.70
N THR A 172 1.72 -7.47 5.62
CA THR A 172 0.85 -6.45 6.20
C THR A 172 1.64 -5.33 6.87
N THR A 173 2.63 -5.64 7.70
CA THR A 173 3.43 -4.59 8.38
C THR A 173 4.12 -3.68 7.38
N ARG A 174 4.72 -4.23 6.31
CA ARG A 174 5.36 -3.44 5.22
C ARG A 174 4.35 -2.57 4.49
N LEU A 175 3.20 -3.15 4.14
CA LEU A 175 2.13 -2.46 3.43
C LEU A 175 1.57 -1.29 4.26
N LEU A 176 1.45 -1.50 5.57
CA LEU A 176 1.03 -0.47 6.51
C LEU A 176 2.13 0.60 6.67
N CYS A 177 3.38 0.23 6.91
CA CYS A 177 4.49 1.19 7.02
C CYS A 177 4.70 2.06 5.78
N ALA A 178 4.27 1.62 4.59
CA ALA A 178 4.35 2.41 3.36
C ALA A 178 3.36 3.59 3.30
N CYS A 179 2.34 3.66 4.17
CA CYS A 179 1.34 4.71 4.09
C CYS A 179 1.54 5.81 5.16
N PRO A 180 1.38 7.09 4.79
CA PRO A 180 1.53 8.22 5.71
C PRO A 180 0.65 8.22 6.99
N PRO A 181 -0.61 7.72 6.99
CA PRO A 181 -1.47 7.76 8.18
C PRO A 181 -0.86 7.14 9.44
N LEU A 182 0.00 6.13 9.29
CA LEU A 182 0.70 5.48 10.41
C LEU A 182 1.57 6.46 11.20
N PHE A 183 2.21 7.42 10.52
CA PHE A 183 3.14 8.38 11.12
C PHE A 183 2.45 9.68 11.54
N TRP A 184 1.41 10.09 10.80
CA TRP A 184 0.69 11.32 11.09
C TRP A 184 -0.06 11.29 12.42
N HIS A 185 -0.61 10.14 12.81
CA HIS A 185 -1.35 10.02 14.07
C HIS A 185 -0.45 10.16 15.32
N PRO A 186 0.67 9.42 15.46
CA PRO A 186 1.64 9.67 16.53
C PRO A 186 2.15 11.11 16.55
N ALA A 187 2.46 11.67 15.36
CA ALA A 187 2.96 13.03 15.26
C ALA A 187 1.92 14.06 15.77
N ALA A 188 0.64 13.87 15.44
CA ALA A 188 -0.44 14.73 15.93
C ALA A 188 -0.60 14.66 17.46
N LEU A 189 -0.42 13.48 18.06
CA LEU A 189 -0.47 13.29 19.52
C LEU A 189 0.74 13.87 20.25
N ILE A 190 1.91 13.90 19.59
CA ILE A 190 3.14 14.48 20.14
C ILE A 190 3.12 16.01 20.03
N CYS A 191 2.55 16.54 18.96
CA CYS A 191 2.54 17.97 18.65
C CYS A 191 1.27 18.72 19.13
N ASP A 192 0.48 18.15 20.03
CA ASP A 192 -0.77 18.78 20.48
C ASP A 192 -0.48 20.16 21.10
N SER A 193 -0.97 21.19 20.43
CA SER A 193 -0.64 22.60 20.63
C SER A 193 -1.36 23.24 21.83
N THR A 194 -2.10 22.44 22.60
CA THR A 194 -2.84 22.88 23.79
C THR A 194 -1.94 23.04 25.03
N VAL A 195 -0.73 22.46 25.03
CA VAL A 195 0.24 22.64 26.11
C VAL A 195 1.16 23.82 25.80
N LYS A 196 0.92 24.93 26.51
CA LYS A 196 1.67 26.19 26.46
C LYS A 196 3.19 26.01 26.41
N ARG A 197 3.79 26.35 25.26
CA ARG A 197 5.06 27.03 24.92
C ARG A 197 6.14 27.37 26.00
N LYS A 198 6.32 26.64 27.11
CA LYS A 198 7.35 26.98 28.13
C LYS A 198 8.15 25.84 28.76
N ALA A 199 7.96 24.58 28.38
CA ALA A 199 8.86 23.50 28.79
C ALA A 199 9.70 23.02 27.59
N PRO A 200 10.93 22.50 27.79
CA PRO A 200 11.63 21.80 26.72
C PRO A 200 10.68 20.73 26.17
N GLN A 201 10.73 20.45 24.86
CA GLN A 201 9.90 19.45 24.18
C GLN A 201 10.11 18.06 24.81
N ALA A 202 9.55 17.83 25.99
CA ALA A 202 9.60 16.57 26.68
C ALA A 202 8.61 15.69 25.94
N LEU A 203 9.15 14.87 25.04
CA LEU A 203 8.41 13.88 24.27
C LEU A 203 7.49 13.10 25.22
N THR A 204 6.18 13.16 24.95
CA THR A 204 5.14 12.47 25.73
C THR A 204 5.54 11.00 25.90
N HIS A 205 5.22 10.37 27.04
CA HIS A 205 5.54 8.95 27.28
C HIS A 205 5.11 8.05 26.11
N TYR A 206 3.93 8.30 25.53
CA TYR A 206 3.44 7.64 24.32
C TYR A 206 4.35 7.85 23.10
N GLY A 207 4.76 9.09 22.83
CA GLY A 207 5.65 9.40 21.71
C GLY A 207 7.02 8.75 21.86
N ARG A 208 7.55 8.69 23.09
CA ARG A 208 8.81 8.02 23.40
C ARG A 208 8.72 6.52 23.19
N LEU A 209 7.62 5.90 23.59
CA LEU A 209 7.33 4.48 23.32
C LEU A 209 7.28 4.20 21.81
N VAL A 210 6.48 4.96 21.05
CA VAL A 210 6.35 4.77 19.60
C VAL A 210 7.68 4.95 18.89
N LEU A 211 8.43 6.01 19.21
CA LEU A 211 9.75 6.25 18.63
C LEU A 211 10.75 5.12 18.98
N SER A 212 10.78 4.72 20.25
CA SER A 212 11.65 3.62 20.69
C SER A 212 11.33 2.31 19.97
N TYR A 213 10.05 2.04 19.73
CA TYR A 213 9.60 0.88 18.98
C TYR A 213 10.10 0.93 17.53
N PHE A 214 9.92 2.05 16.81
CA PHE A 214 10.39 2.16 15.43
C PHE A 214 11.92 2.04 15.32
N LEU A 215 12.66 2.63 16.26
CA LEU A 215 14.13 2.51 16.32
C LEU A 215 14.55 1.06 16.58
N LEU A 216 13.95 0.41 17.58
CA LEU A 216 14.22 -0.99 17.89
C LEU A 216 13.91 -1.89 16.69
N PHE A 217 12.75 -1.69 16.06
CA PHE A 217 12.34 -2.43 14.87
C PHE A 217 13.35 -2.25 13.73
N THR A 218 13.85 -1.03 13.51
CA THR A 218 14.85 -0.77 12.46
C THR A 218 16.17 -1.48 12.75
N VAL A 219 16.64 -1.42 14.00
CA VAL A 219 17.88 -2.09 14.41
C VAL A 219 17.74 -3.60 14.29
N LEU A 220 16.67 -4.19 14.84
CA LEU A 220 16.41 -5.63 14.74
C LEU A 220 16.28 -6.08 13.28
N GLY A 221 15.57 -5.31 12.44
CA GLY A 221 15.44 -5.61 11.02
C GLY A 221 16.78 -5.61 10.29
N SER A 222 17.65 -4.64 10.58
CA SER A 222 18.97 -4.56 9.97
C SER A 222 19.89 -5.74 10.31
N VAL A 223 19.66 -6.42 11.46
CA VAL A 223 20.44 -7.59 11.90
C VAL A 223 19.81 -8.90 11.43
N LEU A 224 18.48 -9.01 11.54
CA LEU A 224 17.75 -10.25 11.24
C LEU A 224 17.58 -10.49 9.74
N PHE A 225 17.45 -9.43 8.94
CA PHE A 225 17.27 -9.54 7.50
C PHE A 225 18.50 -10.14 6.78
N PRO A 226 19.75 -9.69 7.03
CA PRO A 226 20.93 -10.35 6.48
C PRO A 226 21.16 -11.78 7.00
N SER A 227 20.56 -12.10 8.16
CA SER A 227 20.67 -13.41 8.80
C SER A 227 19.60 -14.41 8.32
N PHE A 228 18.84 -14.08 7.25
CA PHE A 228 17.78 -14.91 6.66
C PHE A 228 16.64 -15.28 7.62
N TYR A 229 16.49 -14.58 8.75
CA TYR A 229 15.34 -14.77 9.63
C TYR A 229 14.10 -14.11 9.04
N PRO A 230 12.89 -14.66 9.32
CA PRO A 230 11.65 -14.03 8.89
C PRO A 230 11.48 -12.69 9.60
N TRP A 231 11.86 -11.61 8.92
CA TRP A 231 11.67 -10.24 9.36
C TRP A 231 10.59 -9.57 8.52
N THR A 232 9.55 -9.09 9.20
CA THR A 232 8.40 -8.43 8.57
C THR A 232 8.75 -7.00 8.22
#